data_AF-A0A4Q5YF98-F1
#
_entry.id   AF-A0A4Q5YF98-F1
#
_cell.length_a   1.000
_cell.length_b   1.000
_cell.length_c   1.000
_cell.angle_alpha   90.00
_cell.angle_beta   90.00
_cell.angle_gamma   90.00
#
_symmetry.space_group_name_H-M   'P 1'
#
loop_
_entity.id
_entity.type
_entity.pdbx_description
1 polymer ?
#
loop_
_entity_poly.entity_id
_entity_poly.type
_entity_poly.pdbx_seq_one_letter_code
_entity_poly.pdbx_strand_id
1 'polypeptide(L)' 'MKTTFTILAGIGAITVAAAVVMIARGFNQGRRLSHVSNEGYETAHDILYPNKKSRTPRLHFGPVLPQD' A
#
# COMPACT_ATOMS: atom_id res chain seq x y z
N MET A 1 -26.10 -31.75 12.72
CA MET A 1 -24.83 -32.13 12.04
C MET A 1 -24.62 -31.36 10.73
N LYS A 2 -25.55 -31.41 9.76
CA LYS A 2 -25.41 -30.70 8.48
C LYS A 2 -25.30 -29.18 8.61
N THR A 3 -26.08 -28.58 9.51
CA THR A 3 -26.09 -27.12 9.79
C THR A 3 -24.79 -26.64 10.42
N THR A 4 -24.23 -27.40 11.37
CA THR A 4 -22.94 -27.10 11.99
C THR A 4 -21.81 -27.16 10.97
N PHE A 5 -21.85 -28.12 10.04
CA PHE A 5 -20.85 -28.26 8.98
C PHE A 5 -20.92 -27.09 7.98
N THR A 6 -22.11 -26.65 7.57
CA THR A 6 -22.24 -25.46 6.70
C THR A 6 -21.76 -24.18 7.38
N ILE A 7 -22.01 -24.03 8.68
CA ILE A 7 -21.50 -22.88 9.45
C ILE A 7 -19.97 -22.90 9.50
N LEU A 8 -19.37 -24.05 9.83
CA LEU A 8 -17.91 -24.20 9.87
C LEU A 8 -17.27 -23.98 8.49
N ALA A 9 -17.87 -24.52 7.44
CA ALA A 9 -17.40 -24.31 6.07
C ALA A 9 -17.47 -22.82 5.65
N GLY A 10 -18.54 -22.12 6.03
CA GLY A 10 -18.68 -20.69 5.78
C GLY A 10 -17.61 -19.85 6.47
N ILE A 11 -17.35 -20.13 7.76
CA ILE A 11 -16.30 -19.44 8.53
C ILE A 11 -14.91 -19.75 7.95
N GLY A 12 -14.65 -21.01 7.59
CA GLY A 12 -13.40 -21.41 6.95
C GLY A 12 -13.15 -20.66 5.65
N ALA A 13 -14.15 -20.57 4.78
CA ALA A 13 -14.04 -19.87 3.50
C ALA A 13 -13.73 -18.37 3.68
N ILE A 14 -14.39 -17.69 4.62
CA ILE A 14 -14.14 -16.27 4.91
C ILE A 14 -12.71 -16.07 5.42
N THR A 15 -12.24 -16.96 6.30
CA THR A 15 -10.91 -16.87 6.91
C THR A 15 -9.82 -17.02 5.85
N VAL A 16 -9.97 -18.00 4.96
CA VAL A 16 -9.03 -18.24 3.84
C VAL A 16 -9.03 -17.04 2.88
N ALA A 17 -10.21 -16.53 2.51
CA ALA A 17 -10.31 -15.37 1.63
C ALA A 17 -9.62 -14.13 2.24
N ALA A 18 -9.84 -13.86 3.53
CA ALA A 18 -9.19 -12.76 4.23
C ALA A 18 -7.67 -12.91 4.26
N ALA A 19 -7.17 -14.13 4.56
CA ALA A 19 -5.73 -14.41 4.56
C ALA A 19 -5.10 -14.17 3.19
N VAL A 20 -5.73 -14.64 2.11
CA VAL A 20 -5.25 -14.42 0.73
C VAL A 20 -5.18 -12.93 0.41
N VAL A 21 -6.21 -12.16 0.76
CA VAL A 21 -6.23 -10.70 0.52
C VAL A 21 -5.12 -9.99 1.30
N MET A 22 -4.90 -10.36 2.57
CA MET A 22 -3.83 -9.77 3.38
C MET A 22 -2.45 -10.07 2.83
N ILE A 23 -2.20 -11.31 2.42
CA ILE A 23 -0.94 -11.73 1.81
C ILE A 23 -0.69 -10.96 0.50
N ALA A 24 -1.69 -10.88 -0.38
CA ALA A 24 -1.59 -10.14 -1.63
C ALA A 24 -1.30 -8.65 -1.40
N ARG A 25 -1.94 -8.03 -0.40
CA ARG A 25 -1.66 -6.64 0.00
C ARG A 25 -0.22 -6.48 0.51
N GLY A 26 0.29 -7.42 1.30
CA GLY A 26 1.66 -7.42 1.80
C GLY A 26 2.70 -7.47 0.68
N PHE A 27 2.52 -8.34 -0.31
CA PHE A 27 3.43 -8.43 -1.47
C PHE A 27 3.47 -7.13 -2.28
N ASN A 28 2.30 -6.52 -2.52
CA ASN A 28 2.23 -5.26 -3.25
C ASN A 28 2.90 -4.11 -2.47
N GLN A 29 2.73 -4.08 -1.15
CA GLN A 29 3.41 -3.10 -0.29
C GLN A 29 4.93 -3.30 -0.30
N GLY A 30 5.41 -4.54 -0.19
CA GLY A 30 6.84 -4.85 -0.22
C GLY A 30 7.51 -4.44 -1.54
N ARG A 31 6.87 -4.75 -2.68
CA ARG A 31 7.36 -4.30 -3.99
C ARG A 31 7.46 -2.78 -4.08
N ARG A 32 6.44 -2.07 -3.59
CA ARG A 32 6.42 -0.60 -3.60
C ARG A 32 7.51 -0.02 -2.70
N LEU A 33 7.72 -0.60 -1.52
CA LEU A 33 8.75 -0.14 -0.58
C LEU A 33 10.16 -0.37 -1.13
N SER A 34 10.39 -1.52 -1.77
CA SER A 34 11.65 -1.81 -2.46
C SER A 34 11.92 -0.84 -3.61
N HIS A 35 10.88 -0.49 -4.38
CA HIS A 35 11.00 0.47 -5.47
C HIS A 35 11.37 1.87 -4.95
N VAL A 36 10.69 2.34 -3.89
CA VAL A 36 11.01 3.60 -3.19
C VAL A 36 12.45 3.62 -2.68
N SER A 37 12.88 2.53 -2.04
CA SER A 37 14.24 2.42 -1.52
C SER A 37 15.30 2.48 -2.63
N ASN A 38 15.00 1.98 -3.82
CA ASN A 38 15.92 2.00 -4.95
C ASN A 38 15.98 3.37 -5.64
N GLU A 39 14.85 4.08 -5.73
CA GLU A 39 14.81 5.36 -6.43
C GLU A 39 15.20 6.56 -5.56
N GLY A 40 15.15 6.41 -4.23
CA GLY A 40 15.52 7.47 -3.29
C GLY A 40 14.37 8.42 -2.93
N TYR A 41 14.65 9.38 -2.06
CA TYR A 41 13.63 10.23 -1.42
C TYR A 41 12.85 11.13 -2.40
N GLU A 42 13.46 11.51 -3.52
CA GLU A 42 12.88 12.47 -4.47
C GLU A 42 11.63 11.92 -5.16
N THR A 43 11.62 10.63 -5.53
CA THR A 43 10.48 9.98 -6.21
C THR A 43 9.65 9.09 -5.28
N ALA A 44 10.09 8.91 -4.02
CA ALA A 44 9.42 8.11 -3.00
C ALA A 44 7.93 8.47 -2.83
N HIS A 45 7.60 9.77 -2.86
CA HIS A 45 6.24 10.24 -2.64
C HIS A 45 5.30 9.79 -3.77
N ASP A 46 5.74 9.90 -5.02
CA ASP A 46 4.94 9.56 -6.20
C ASP A 46 4.72 8.05 -6.29
N ILE A 47 5.74 7.25 -5.94
CA ILE A 47 5.64 5.79 -5.91
C ILE A 47 4.70 5.32 -4.79
N LEU A 48 4.76 5.93 -3.59
CA LEU A 48 3.91 5.55 -2.46
C LEU A 48 2.45 5.96 -2.64
N TYR A 49 2.21 7.07 -3.33
CA TYR A 49 0.89 7.69 -3.44
C TYR A 49 0.51 8.09 -4.88
N PRO A 50 0.54 7.16 -5.85
CA PRO A 50 0.42 7.47 -7.28
C PRO A 50 -0.92 8.10 -7.69
N ASN A 51 -1.98 7.83 -6.92
CA ASN A 51 -3.33 8.33 -7.20
C ASN A 51 -3.75 9.52 -6.31
N LYS A 52 -2.85 10.02 -5.46
CA LYS A 52 -3.11 11.27 -4.75
C LYS A 52 -2.71 12.41 -5.67
N LYS A 53 -3.70 13.18 -6.16
CA LYS A 53 -3.41 14.48 -6.79
C LYS A 53 -2.58 15.29 -5.79
N SER A 54 -1.29 15.49 -6.07
CA SER A 54 -0.45 16.43 -5.33
C SER A 54 -1.17 17.78 -5.32
N ARG A 55 -1.76 18.11 -4.17
CA ARG A 55 -2.68 19.25 -4.00
C ARG A 55 -2.05 20.34 -3.14
N THR A 56 -0.75 20.51 -3.25
CA THR A 56 -0.07 21.64 -2.60
C THR A 56 0.73 22.40 -3.65
N PRO A 57 0.18 23.49 -4.22
CA PRO A 57 0.90 24.37 -5.14
C PRO A 57 2.10 25.10 -4.50
N ARG A 58 2.43 24.81 -3.23
CA ARG A 58 3.53 25.40 -2.46
C ARG A 58 4.61 24.39 -2.07
N LEU A 59 4.48 23.11 -2.43
CA LEU A 59 5.51 22.12 -2.16
C LEU A 59 6.51 22.12 -3.32
N HIS A 60 7.54 22.95 -3.21
CA HIS A 60 8.65 22.95 -4.15
C HIS A 60 9.68 21.92 -3.69
N PHE A 61 9.81 20.83 -4.44
CA PHE A 61 10.95 19.92 -4.30
C PHE A 61 12.07 20.47 -5.20
N GLY A 62 13.14 20.98 -4.59
CA GLY A 62 14.29 21.56 -5.27
C GLY A 62 15.19 22.31 -4.29
N PRO A 63 16.46 22.61 -4.66
CA PRO A 63 17.35 23.37 -3.80
C PRO A 63 16.75 24.74 -3.52
N VAL A 64 16.38 24.98 -2.26
CA VAL A 64 15.93 26.29 -1.80
C VAL A 64 17.18 27.11 -1.56
N LEU A 65 17.42 28.10 -2.41
CA LEU A 65 18.43 29.12 -2.12
C LEU A 65 17.94 29.90 -0.90
N PRO A 66 18.74 29.99 0.19
CA PRO A 66 18.39 30.85 1.30
C PRO A 66 18.24 32.27 0.77
N GLN A 67 17.16 32.95 1.16
CA GLN A 67 17.05 34.39 0.97
C GLN A 67 17.85 35.05 2.10
N ASP A 68 18.71 35.98 1.69
CA ASP A 68 19.72 36.67 2.52
C ASP A 68 19.22 37.17 3.89
#